data_AF-A0A2S9WTZ0-F1
#
_entry.id   AF-A0A2S9WTZ0-F1
#
_cell.length_a   1.000
_cell.length_b   1.000
_cell.length_c   1.000
_cell.angle_alpha   90.00
_cell.angle_beta   90.00
_cell.angle_gamma   90.00
#
_symmetry.space_group_name_H-M   'P 1'
#
loop_
_entity.id
_entity.type
_entity.pdbx_description
1 polymer ?
#
loop_
_entity_poly.entity_id
_entity_poly.type
_entity_poly.pdbx_seq_one_letter_code
_entity_poly.pdbx_strand_id
1 'polypeptide(L)'
;MDQLDMLKSKWQSQKSDYPTYTAQQLTGLIAKKSSSIVKWIFYIGIGEFVLLTLINIFYMDGENVQGYVAALGEPLYYGSYIFSYVVVLFFIHRFWINYKNISADQPARKLMKNILKTRRTMKWYIWYNLIFIMIFGIIGAVMLLFNSPEFSELINSTEFQEHKVRFMAGYITVMVLFFAVFCAIIYGIYSLIYGILLRRLKRNYEELKKMEV
;
A
#
# COMPACT_ATOMS: atom_id res chain seq x y z
N MET A 1 33.70 38.56 -39.36
CA MET A 1 32.80 38.40 -38.20
C MET A 1 33.29 37.20 -37.42
N ASP A 2 33.65 37.41 -36.16
CA ASP A 2 34.29 36.39 -35.33
C ASP A 2 33.28 35.33 -34.89
N GLN A 3 33.70 34.06 -34.83
CA GLN A 3 32.88 32.95 -34.35
C GLN A 3 32.27 33.20 -32.95
N LEU A 4 32.95 34.03 -32.15
CA LEU A 4 32.49 34.51 -30.85
C LEU A 4 31.25 35.41 -30.95
N ASP A 5 31.16 36.27 -31.97
CA ASP A 5 30.00 37.16 -32.18
C ASP A 5 28.76 36.36 -32.57
N MET A 6 28.94 35.28 -33.35
CA MET A 6 27.86 34.36 -33.69
C MET A 6 27.36 33.59 -32.45
N LEU A 7 28.26 33.15 -31.57
CA LEU A 7 27.89 32.50 -30.31
C LEU A 7 27.20 33.47 -29.34
N LYS A 8 27.69 34.70 -29.23
CA LYS A 8 27.09 35.76 -28.40
C LYS A 8 25.69 36.14 -28.89
N SER A 9 25.50 36.23 -30.20
CA SER A 9 24.20 36.44 -30.84
C SER A 9 23.22 35.30 -30.54
N LYS A 10 23.65 34.04 -30.71
CA LYS A 10 22.82 32.86 -30.38
C LYS A 10 22.51 32.73 -28.89
N TRP A 11 23.44 33.13 -28.01
CA TRP A 11 23.23 33.12 -26.56
C TRP A 11 22.24 34.20 -26.12
N GLN A 12 22.29 35.39 -26.74
CA GLN A 12 21.33 36.44 -26.46
C GLN A 12 19.93 36.14 -27.03
N SER A 13 19.84 35.44 -28.17
CA SER A 13 18.54 35.01 -28.72
C SER A 13 17.87 33.89 -27.93
N GLN A 14 18.62 33.08 -27.17
CA GLN A 14 18.06 32.04 -26.28
C GLN A 14 17.36 32.57 -25.02
N LYS A 15 17.57 33.83 -24.61
CA LYS A 15 16.96 34.36 -23.37
C LYS A 15 15.44 34.58 -23.46
N SER A 16 14.87 34.54 -24.65
CA SER A 16 13.47 34.92 -24.89
C SER A 16 12.51 33.74 -25.10
N ASP A 17 13.00 32.51 -25.23
CA ASP A 17 12.18 31.39 -25.71
C ASP A 17 11.69 30.45 -24.59
N TYR A 18 11.60 30.97 -23.38
CA TYR A 18 10.93 30.27 -22.29
C TYR A 18 9.44 30.58 -22.38
N PRO A 19 8.55 29.56 -22.49
CA PRO A 19 7.12 29.80 -22.44
C PRO A 19 6.79 30.50 -21.12
N THR A 20 6.33 31.74 -21.21
CA THR A 20 5.92 32.57 -20.08
C THR A 20 4.51 32.14 -19.69
N TYR A 21 4.40 31.26 -18.70
CA TYR A 21 3.11 30.78 -18.22
C TYR A 21 2.43 31.84 -17.36
N THR A 22 1.16 32.15 -17.67
CA THR A 22 0.32 32.97 -16.79
C THR A 22 0.01 32.20 -15.50
N ALA A 23 -0.22 32.89 -14.37
CA ALA A 23 -0.55 32.24 -13.09
C ALA A 23 -1.69 31.21 -13.20
N GLN A 24 -2.73 31.50 -13.99
CA GLN A 24 -3.82 30.54 -14.27
C GLN A 24 -3.37 29.28 -15.00
N GLN A 25 -2.47 29.40 -15.99
CA GLN A 25 -1.92 28.25 -16.72
C GLN A 25 -1.03 27.39 -15.82
N LEU A 26 -0.22 28.02 -14.96
CA LEU A 26 0.62 27.33 -13.98
C LEU A 26 -0.22 26.58 -12.94
N THR A 27 -1.32 27.18 -12.48
CA THR A 27 -2.30 26.55 -11.58
C THR A 27 -2.93 25.31 -12.22
N GLY A 28 -3.34 25.39 -13.49
CA GLY A 28 -3.89 24.26 -14.25
C GLY A 28 -2.89 23.11 -14.45
N LEU A 29 -1.61 23.43 -14.70
CA LEU A 29 -0.54 22.43 -14.84
C LEU A 29 -0.28 21.69 -13.53
N ILE A 30 -0.21 22.40 -12.39
CA ILE A 30 0.03 21.79 -11.07
C ILE A 30 -1.18 20.95 -10.63
N ALA A 31 -2.41 21.39 -10.94
CA ALA A 31 -3.63 20.63 -10.71
C ALA A 31 -3.63 19.31 -11.50
N LYS A 32 -3.30 19.34 -12.80
CA LYS A 32 -3.15 18.13 -13.64
C LYS A 32 -2.09 17.19 -13.10
N LYS A 33 -0.94 17.69 -12.66
CA LYS A 33 0.15 16.88 -12.09
C LYS A 33 -0.27 16.19 -10.80
N SER A 34 -1.04 16.87 -9.96
CA SER A 34 -1.57 16.32 -8.71
C SER A 34 -2.66 15.27 -8.96
N SER A 35 -3.54 15.48 -9.94
CA SER A 35 -4.50 14.46 -10.38
C SER A 35 -3.77 13.20 -10.90
N SER A 36 -2.70 13.37 -11.70
CA SER A 36 -1.88 12.26 -12.22
C SER A 36 -1.27 11.41 -11.09
N ILE A 37 -0.73 12.03 -10.04
CA ILE A 37 -0.21 11.32 -8.86
C ILE A 37 -1.31 10.46 -8.21
N VAL A 38 -2.53 10.98 -8.14
CA VAL A 38 -3.67 10.23 -7.61
C VAL A 38 -4.10 9.08 -8.52
N LYS A 39 -3.99 9.24 -9.85
CA LYS A 39 -4.22 8.13 -10.79
C LYS A 39 -3.22 7.00 -10.58
N TRP A 40 -1.94 7.34 -10.41
CA TRP A 40 -0.90 6.35 -10.10
C TRP A 40 -1.17 5.62 -8.78
N ILE A 41 -1.57 6.34 -7.73
CA ILE A 41 -2.00 5.76 -6.46
C ILE A 41 -3.18 4.78 -6.66
N PHE A 42 -4.17 5.15 -7.46
CA PHE A 42 -5.31 4.30 -7.78
C PHE A 42 -4.89 3.02 -8.54
N TYR A 43 -4.03 3.16 -9.55
CA TYR A 43 -3.53 2.02 -10.32
C TYR A 43 -2.69 1.06 -9.48
N ILE A 44 -1.86 1.56 -8.56
CA ILE A 44 -1.11 0.69 -7.65
C ILE A 44 -2.07 -0.08 -6.74
N GLY A 45 -3.12 0.57 -6.22
CA GLY A 45 -4.14 -0.11 -5.41
C GLY A 45 -4.89 -1.22 -6.16
N ILE A 46 -5.25 -1.00 -7.44
CA ILE A 46 -5.81 -2.07 -8.29
C ILE A 46 -4.78 -3.16 -8.52
N GLY A 47 -3.53 -2.79 -8.85
CA GLY A 47 -2.46 -3.74 -9.10
C GLY A 47 -2.21 -4.66 -7.92
N GLU A 48 -2.23 -4.12 -6.69
CA GLU A 48 -2.09 -4.89 -5.45
C GLU A 48 -3.26 -5.85 -5.24
N PHE A 49 -4.50 -5.43 -5.48
CA PHE A 49 -5.67 -6.33 -5.42
C PHE A 49 -5.58 -7.47 -6.44
N VAL A 50 -5.25 -7.14 -7.69
CA VAL A 50 -5.12 -8.13 -8.76
C VAL A 50 -3.99 -9.10 -8.45
N LEU A 51 -2.84 -8.59 -8.01
CA LEU A 51 -1.68 -9.39 -7.64
C LEU A 51 -2.00 -10.33 -6.47
N LEU A 52 -2.62 -9.83 -5.40
CA LEU A 52 -3.02 -10.66 -4.25
C LEU A 52 -4.07 -11.71 -4.65
N THR A 53 -5.02 -11.36 -5.50
CA THR A 53 -6.03 -12.29 -6.01
C THR A 53 -5.40 -13.38 -6.87
N LEU A 54 -4.46 -13.03 -7.76
CA LEU A 54 -3.74 -14.00 -8.58
C LEU A 54 -2.87 -14.93 -7.74
N ILE A 55 -2.08 -14.39 -6.81
CA ILE A 55 -1.31 -15.20 -5.86
C ILE A 55 -2.24 -16.17 -5.15
N ASN A 56 -3.39 -15.70 -4.70
CA ASN A 56 -4.33 -16.55 -3.99
C ASN A 56 -4.88 -17.69 -4.86
N ILE A 57 -5.27 -17.41 -6.11
CA ILE A 57 -5.73 -18.43 -7.07
C ILE A 57 -4.63 -19.47 -7.31
N PHE A 58 -3.39 -19.04 -7.54
CA PHE A 58 -2.26 -19.96 -7.75
C PHE A 58 -1.93 -20.79 -6.49
N TYR A 59 -2.09 -20.22 -5.29
CA TYR A 59 -1.91 -20.95 -4.05
C TYR A 59 -3.06 -21.93 -3.76
N MET A 60 -4.28 -21.67 -4.27
CA MET A 60 -5.46 -22.50 -4.04
C MET A 60 -5.45 -23.82 -4.81
N ASP A 61 -4.69 -23.93 -5.90
CA ASP A 61 -4.54 -25.18 -6.65
C ASP A 61 -3.45 -26.12 -6.09
N GLY A 62 -2.74 -25.73 -5.02
CA GLY A 62 -1.68 -26.52 -4.41
C GLY A 62 -2.15 -27.46 -3.29
N GLU A 63 -1.46 -28.60 -3.10
CA GLU A 63 -1.69 -29.57 -1.99
C GLU A 63 -1.72 -28.93 -0.58
N ASN A 64 -1.14 -27.74 -0.43
CA ASN A 64 -1.05 -27.00 0.82
C ASN A 64 -2.42 -26.51 1.35
N VAL A 65 -3.45 -26.35 0.51
CA VAL A 65 -4.77 -25.87 0.94
C VAL A 65 -5.43 -26.80 1.94
N GLN A 66 -5.30 -28.12 1.75
CA GLN A 66 -5.89 -29.11 2.64
C GLN A 66 -5.30 -29.01 4.05
N GLY A 67 -4.01 -28.73 4.17
CA GLY A 67 -3.35 -28.50 5.46
C GLY A 67 -3.89 -27.27 6.19
N TYR A 68 -4.09 -26.14 5.49
CA TYR A 68 -4.64 -24.92 6.09
C TYR A 68 -6.12 -25.04 6.41
N VAL A 69 -6.91 -25.67 5.55
CA VAL A 69 -8.34 -25.89 5.75
C VAL A 69 -8.58 -26.85 6.92
N ALA A 70 -7.81 -27.94 7.01
CA ALA A 70 -7.86 -28.86 8.15
C ALA A 70 -7.44 -28.17 9.47
N ALA A 71 -6.54 -27.19 9.39
CA ALA A 71 -6.02 -26.47 10.54
C ALA A 71 -6.94 -25.36 11.07
N LEU A 72 -7.47 -24.52 10.18
CA LEU A 72 -8.41 -23.44 10.53
C LEU A 72 -9.84 -23.94 10.73
N GLY A 73 -10.20 -25.07 10.13
CA GLY A 73 -11.57 -25.49 9.92
C GLY A 73 -12.19 -24.76 8.71
N GLU A 74 -12.89 -25.51 7.87
CA GLU A 74 -13.56 -24.99 6.67
C GLU A 74 -14.33 -23.67 6.89
N PRO A 75 -15.24 -23.55 7.87
CA PRO A 75 -16.05 -22.33 8.01
C PRO A 75 -15.24 -21.08 8.39
N LEU A 76 -14.18 -21.23 9.19
CA LEU A 76 -13.32 -20.09 9.56
C LEU A 76 -12.39 -19.69 8.42
N TYR A 77 -11.85 -20.67 7.68
CA TYR A 77 -11.02 -20.42 6.51
C TYR A 77 -11.80 -19.67 5.43
N TYR A 78 -12.92 -20.25 4.95
CA TYR A 78 -13.74 -19.63 3.93
C TYR A 78 -14.40 -18.32 4.42
N GLY A 79 -14.78 -18.25 5.69
CA GLY A 79 -15.34 -17.02 6.28
C GLY A 79 -14.35 -15.86 6.30
N SER A 80 -13.12 -16.11 6.75
CA SER A 80 -12.05 -15.09 6.76
C SER A 80 -11.64 -14.66 5.35
N TYR A 81 -11.65 -15.60 4.42
CA TYR A 81 -11.42 -15.36 3.01
C TYR A 81 -12.47 -14.42 2.43
N ILE A 82 -13.76 -14.77 2.51
CA ILE A 82 -14.87 -13.95 2.01
C ILE A 82 -14.83 -12.57 2.64
N PHE A 83 -14.61 -12.49 3.95
CA PHE A 83 -14.49 -11.23 4.68
C PHE A 83 -13.37 -10.35 4.09
N SER A 84 -12.19 -10.92 3.83
CA SER A 84 -11.07 -10.17 3.28
C SER A 84 -11.40 -9.58 1.90
N TYR A 85 -12.01 -10.37 1.01
CA TYR A 85 -12.43 -9.89 -0.31
C TYR A 85 -13.46 -8.77 -0.22
N VAL A 86 -14.44 -8.88 0.67
CA VAL A 86 -15.44 -7.82 0.90
C VAL A 86 -14.76 -6.52 1.36
N VAL A 87 -13.81 -6.60 2.29
CA VAL A 87 -13.08 -5.41 2.76
C VAL A 87 -12.25 -4.81 1.63
N VAL A 88 -11.57 -5.61 0.81
CA VAL A 88 -10.80 -5.08 -0.32
C VAL A 88 -11.70 -4.42 -1.36
N LEU A 89 -12.84 -5.02 -1.72
CA LEU A 89 -13.84 -4.42 -2.60
C LEU A 89 -14.35 -3.08 -2.05
N PHE A 90 -14.59 -2.98 -0.74
CA PHE A 90 -14.92 -1.72 -0.09
C PHE A 90 -13.82 -0.66 -0.28
N PHE A 91 -12.56 -1.03 -0.10
CA PHE A 91 -11.44 -0.10 -0.32
C PHE A 91 -11.30 0.31 -1.78
N ILE A 92 -11.48 -0.61 -2.75
CA ILE A 92 -11.52 -0.29 -4.19
C ILE A 92 -12.62 0.73 -4.48
N HIS A 93 -13.83 0.51 -3.95
CA HIS A 93 -14.93 1.45 -4.11
C HIS A 93 -14.60 2.83 -3.52
N ARG A 94 -13.99 2.87 -2.34
CA ARG A 94 -13.53 4.13 -1.71
C ARG A 94 -12.45 4.82 -2.53
N PHE A 95 -11.51 4.06 -3.09
CA PHE A 95 -10.48 4.58 -4.00
C PHE A 95 -11.10 5.14 -5.27
N TRP A 96 -12.11 4.48 -5.85
CA TRP A 96 -12.85 4.95 -7.01
C TRP A 96 -13.57 6.27 -6.74
N ILE A 97 -14.29 6.38 -5.62
CA ILE A 97 -14.95 7.64 -5.23
C ILE A 97 -13.92 8.75 -5.06
N ASN A 98 -12.79 8.46 -4.40
CA ASN A 98 -11.72 9.43 -4.22
C ASN A 98 -11.11 9.87 -5.56
N TYR A 99 -10.89 8.93 -6.49
CA TYR A 99 -10.43 9.19 -7.85
C TYR A 99 -11.41 10.07 -8.62
N LYS A 100 -12.70 9.72 -8.68
CA LYS A 100 -13.73 10.47 -9.39
C LYS A 100 -13.89 11.89 -8.85
N ASN A 101 -13.70 12.06 -7.54
CA ASN A 101 -13.74 13.37 -6.89
C ASN A 101 -12.51 14.25 -7.24
N ILE A 102 -11.44 13.69 -7.79
CA ILE A 102 -10.21 14.41 -8.17
C ILE A 102 -10.24 14.65 -9.69
N SER A 103 -11.15 15.52 -10.13
CA SER A 103 -11.14 16.07 -11.49
C SER A 103 -10.26 17.32 -11.56
N ALA A 104 -9.52 17.47 -12.67
CA ALA A 104 -8.64 18.62 -12.93
C ALA A 104 -9.41 19.94 -13.04
N ASP A 105 -10.72 19.90 -13.27
CA ASP A 105 -11.60 21.06 -13.40
C ASP A 105 -12.18 21.56 -12.07
N GLN A 106 -11.73 21.02 -10.92
CA GLN A 106 -12.21 21.46 -9.61
C GLN A 106 -11.40 22.64 -9.04
N PRO A 107 -12.06 23.57 -8.30
CA PRO A 107 -11.35 24.63 -7.59
C PRO A 107 -10.31 24.04 -6.64
N ALA A 108 -9.13 24.67 -6.53
CA ALA A 108 -7.94 24.06 -5.92
C ALA A 108 -8.15 23.64 -4.46
N ARG A 109 -9.02 24.35 -3.72
CA ARG A 109 -9.43 24.03 -2.35
C ARG A 109 -10.20 22.70 -2.23
N LYS A 110 -10.99 22.33 -3.24
CA LYS A 110 -11.72 21.05 -3.29
C LYS A 110 -10.79 19.90 -3.68
N LEU A 111 -9.88 20.15 -4.62
CA LEU A 111 -8.80 19.26 -5.05
C LEU A 111 -7.91 18.85 -3.86
N MET A 112 -7.25 19.81 -3.21
CA MET A 112 -7.39 20.04 -1.77
C MET A 112 -7.76 18.87 -0.84
N LYS A 113 -8.99 19.01 -0.37
CA LYS A 113 -9.68 18.11 0.55
C LYS A 113 -9.72 16.67 0.03
N ASN A 114 -9.86 16.48 -1.28
CA ASN A 114 -9.95 15.14 -1.87
C ASN A 114 -8.59 14.43 -1.86
N ILE A 115 -7.49 15.15 -2.11
CA ILE A 115 -6.12 14.64 -1.98
C ILE A 115 -5.85 14.15 -0.55
N LEU A 116 -6.19 14.95 0.47
CA LEU A 116 -6.02 14.57 1.88
C LEU A 116 -6.88 13.36 2.27
N LYS A 117 -8.12 13.27 1.79
CA LYS A 117 -8.99 12.09 1.97
C LYS A 117 -8.41 10.84 1.33
N THR A 118 -7.85 10.96 0.13
CA THR A 118 -7.21 9.85 -0.58
C THR A 118 -6.01 9.32 0.20
N ARG A 119 -5.14 10.21 0.68
CA ARG A 119 -4.01 9.86 1.56
C ARG A 119 -4.45 9.09 2.79
N ARG A 120 -5.51 9.56 3.47
CA ARG A 120 -6.02 8.91 4.67
C ARG A 120 -6.56 7.52 4.35
N THR A 121 -7.38 7.40 3.30
CA THR A 121 -7.97 6.12 2.86
C THR A 121 -6.88 5.10 2.56
N MET A 122 -5.80 5.52 1.90
CA MET A 122 -4.68 4.67 1.61
C MET A 122 -3.91 4.22 2.85
N LYS A 123 -3.69 5.14 3.81
CA LYS A 123 -3.07 4.78 5.09
C LYS A 123 -3.85 3.66 5.80
N TRP A 124 -5.17 3.76 5.82
CA TRP A 124 -6.04 2.75 6.43
C TRP A 124 -5.99 1.40 5.71
N TYR A 125 -5.97 1.42 4.37
CA TYR A 125 -5.89 0.19 3.56
C TYR A 125 -4.62 -0.64 3.87
N ILE A 126 -3.49 0.02 4.03
CA ILE A 126 -2.22 -0.65 4.35
C ILE A 126 -2.27 -1.25 5.75
N TRP A 127 -2.69 -0.45 6.74
CA TRP A 127 -2.78 -0.89 8.12
C TRP A 127 -3.70 -2.10 8.25
N TYR A 128 -4.81 -2.09 7.52
CA TYR A 128 -5.69 -3.25 7.41
C TYR A 128 -4.94 -4.48 6.88
N ASN A 129 -4.27 -4.41 5.72
CA ASN A 129 -3.54 -5.54 5.15
C ASN A 129 -2.41 -6.04 6.07
N LEU A 130 -1.64 -5.13 6.67
CA LEU A 130 -0.55 -5.46 7.58
C LEU A 130 -1.06 -6.22 8.82
N ILE A 131 -2.12 -5.72 9.44
CA ILE A 131 -2.75 -6.36 10.60
C ILE A 131 -3.36 -7.70 10.21
N PHE A 132 -4.02 -7.77 9.05
CA PHE A 132 -4.63 -9.00 8.55
C PHE A 132 -3.58 -10.10 8.35
N ILE A 133 -2.48 -9.81 7.65
CA ILE A 133 -1.37 -10.75 7.44
C ILE A 133 -0.76 -11.17 8.78
N MET A 134 -0.56 -10.26 9.72
CA MET A 134 0.01 -10.57 11.03
C MET A 134 -0.90 -11.51 11.84
N ILE A 135 -2.20 -11.22 11.95
CA ILE A 135 -3.14 -12.02 12.73
C ILE A 135 -3.31 -13.41 12.11
N PHE A 136 -3.66 -13.47 10.82
CA PHE A 136 -3.91 -14.74 10.15
C PHE A 136 -2.62 -15.55 9.94
N GLY A 137 -1.47 -14.89 9.78
CA GLY A 137 -0.17 -15.54 9.72
C GLY A 137 0.21 -16.21 11.04
N ILE A 138 -0.01 -15.56 12.19
CA ILE A 138 0.23 -16.16 13.51
C ILE A 138 -0.73 -17.33 13.75
N ILE A 139 -2.02 -17.16 13.45
CA ILE A 139 -3.01 -18.23 13.60
C ILE A 139 -2.64 -19.44 12.74
N GLY A 140 -2.33 -19.22 11.46
CA GLY A 140 -1.92 -20.28 10.54
C GLY A 140 -0.65 -21.00 11.01
N ALA A 141 0.35 -20.26 11.48
CA ALA A 141 1.60 -20.84 12.00
C ALA A 141 1.36 -21.71 13.24
N VAL A 142 0.54 -21.23 14.19
CA VAL A 142 0.17 -21.98 15.40
C VAL A 142 -0.56 -23.27 15.04
N MET A 143 -1.52 -23.23 14.13
CA MET A 143 -2.29 -24.42 13.78
C MET A 143 -1.47 -25.42 12.95
N LEU A 144 -0.59 -24.97 12.06
CA LEU A 144 0.36 -25.84 11.37
C LEU A 144 1.27 -26.58 12.35
N LEU A 145 1.71 -25.89 13.40
CA LEU A 145 2.56 -26.48 14.44
C LEU A 145 1.80 -27.53 15.28
N PHE A 146 0.50 -27.36 15.53
CA PHE A 146 -0.29 -28.39 16.23
C PHE A 146 -0.68 -29.60 15.36
N ASN A 147 -0.80 -29.40 14.05
CA ASN A 147 -1.19 -30.45 13.12
C ASN A 147 -0.01 -31.20 12.50
N SER A 148 1.24 -30.80 12.78
CA SER A 148 2.39 -31.52 12.27
C SER A 148 2.63 -32.81 13.08
N PRO A 149 2.79 -33.97 12.42
CA PRO A 149 2.94 -35.26 13.09
C PRO A 149 4.17 -35.30 14.01
N GLU A 150 5.28 -34.72 13.58
CA GLU A 150 6.53 -34.62 14.37
C GLU A 150 6.33 -33.84 15.68
N PHE A 151 5.49 -32.79 15.66
CA PHE A 151 5.22 -31.99 16.84
C PHE A 151 4.17 -32.64 17.74
N SER A 152 3.26 -33.43 17.17
CA SER A 152 2.29 -34.22 17.92
C SER A 152 2.96 -35.30 18.79
N GLU A 153 4.02 -35.93 18.28
CA GLU A 153 4.85 -36.88 19.05
C GLU A 153 5.61 -36.18 20.18
N LEU A 154 6.16 -35.00 19.90
CA LEU A 154 6.87 -34.18 20.89
C LEU A 154 5.96 -33.70 22.02
N ILE A 155 4.73 -33.25 21.70
CA ILE A 155 3.72 -32.82 22.69
C ILE A 155 3.34 -33.96 23.63
N ASN A 156 3.32 -35.22 23.17
CA ASN A 156 2.92 -36.37 23.98
C ASN A 156 4.03 -36.87 24.91
N SER A 157 5.25 -36.35 24.82
CA SER A 157 6.34 -36.67 25.75
C SER A 157 6.13 -35.99 27.11
N THR A 158 6.49 -36.69 28.19
CA THR A 158 6.29 -36.23 29.58
C THR A 158 7.06 -34.95 29.92
N GLU A 159 8.28 -34.78 29.39
CA GLU A 159 9.08 -33.56 29.58
C GLU A 159 8.46 -32.33 28.90
N PHE A 160 7.80 -32.53 27.75
CA PHE A 160 7.19 -31.44 27.01
C PHE A 160 5.87 -30.99 27.64
N GLN A 161 5.13 -31.87 28.30
CA GLN A 161 3.91 -31.51 29.01
C GLN A 161 4.17 -30.58 30.20
N GLU A 162 5.25 -30.80 30.95
CA GLU A 162 5.64 -29.92 32.07
C GLU A 162 6.08 -28.52 31.61
N HIS A 163 6.62 -28.40 30.40
CA HIS A 163 7.13 -27.12 29.85
C HIS A 163 6.31 -26.55 28.70
N LYS A 164 5.17 -27.18 28.37
CA LYS A 164 4.33 -26.86 27.20
C LYS A 164 3.97 -25.40 27.12
N VAL A 165 3.52 -24.82 28.23
CA VAL A 165 3.09 -23.42 28.30
C VAL A 165 4.26 -22.47 28.01
N ARG A 166 5.45 -22.77 28.56
CA ARG A 166 6.66 -21.96 28.38
C ARG A 166 7.18 -22.03 26.95
N PHE A 167 7.17 -23.23 26.36
CA PHE A 167 7.55 -23.43 24.96
C PHE A 167 6.58 -22.68 24.02
N MET A 168 5.27 -22.84 24.23
CA MET A 168 4.24 -22.20 23.42
C MET A 168 4.32 -20.67 23.49
N ALA A 169 4.50 -20.12 24.70
CA ALA A 169 4.70 -18.69 24.90
C ALA A 169 5.98 -18.19 24.18
N GLY A 170 7.06 -18.97 24.23
CA GLY A 170 8.30 -18.67 23.49
C GLY A 170 8.09 -18.65 21.98
N TYR A 171 7.43 -19.67 21.43
CA TYR A 171 7.13 -19.78 20.00
C TYR A 171 6.27 -18.61 19.51
N ILE A 172 5.17 -18.31 20.22
CA ILE A 172 4.30 -17.18 19.89
C ILE A 172 5.09 -15.86 19.95
N THR A 173 5.94 -15.69 20.96
CA THR A 173 6.78 -14.47 21.10
C THR A 173 7.72 -14.30 19.90
N VAL A 174 8.40 -15.37 19.48
CA VAL A 174 9.29 -15.35 18.31
C VAL A 174 8.51 -15.06 17.03
N MET A 175 7.33 -15.67 16.85
CA MET A 175 6.47 -15.41 15.70
C MET A 175 5.98 -13.96 15.65
N VAL A 176 5.51 -13.43 16.78
CA VAL A 176 5.10 -12.01 16.88
C VAL A 176 6.27 -11.09 16.54
N LEU A 177 7.47 -11.36 17.04
CA LEU A 177 8.66 -10.58 16.71
C LEU A 177 9.01 -10.67 15.22
N PHE A 178 8.99 -11.88 14.65
CA PHE A 178 9.24 -12.10 13.22
C PHE A 178 8.24 -11.32 12.36
N PHE A 179 6.93 -11.48 12.62
CA PHE A 179 5.89 -10.76 11.90
C PHE A 179 5.96 -9.25 12.13
N ALA A 180 6.33 -8.78 13.33
CA ALA A 180 6.53 -7.36 13.60
C ALA A 180 7.67 -6.78 12.77
N VAL A 181 8.80 -7.49 12.66
CA VAL A 181 9.93 -7.10 11.80
C VAL A 181 9.52 -7.12 10.33
N PHE A 182 8.85 -8.18 9.88
CA PHE A 182 8.36 -8.30 8.51
C PHE A 182 7.39 -7.17 8.15
N CYS A 183 6.43 -6.88 9.03
CA CYS A 183 5.50 -5.77 8.91
C CYS A 183 6.23 -4.42 8.89
N ALA A 184 7.25 -4.23 9.73
CA ALA A 184 8.06 -3.02 9.75
C ALA A 184 8.82 -2.81 8.43
N ILE A 185 9.35 -3.88 7.83
CA ILE A 185 10.02 -3.84 6.52
C ILE A 185 9.03 -3.46 5.42
N ILE A 186 7.88 -4.15 5.33
CA ILE A 186 6.84 -3.84 4.34
C ILE A 186 6.35 -2.40 4.50
N TYR A 187 6.04 -2.00 5.74
CA TYR A 187 5.64 -0.62 6.03
C TYR A 187 6.73 0.38 5.68
N GLY A 188 8.01 0.05 5.87
CA GLY A 188 9.16 0.87 5.47
C GLY A 188 9.22 1.09 3.96
N ILE A 189 9.15 0.02 3.18
CA ILE A 189 9.10 0.08 1.70
C ILE A 189 7.89 0.90 1.25
N TYR A 190 6.72 0.64 1.84
CA TYR A 190 5.50 1.33 1.50
C TYR A 190 5.58 2.83 1.86
N SER A 191 6.09 3.15 3.06
CA SER A 191 6.32 4.52 3.52
C SER A 191 7.29 5.26 2.61
N LEU A 192 8.29 4.59 2.04
CA LEU A 192 9.17 5.15 1.02
C LEU A 192 8.42 5.47 -0.27
N ILE A 193 7.78 4.47 -0.88
CA ILE A 193 7.06 4.63 -2.16
C ILE A 193 6.01 5.72 -2.03
N TYR A 194 5.10 5.58 -1.06
CA TYR A 194 4.00 6.51 -0.89
C TYR A 194 4.44 7.82 -0.27
N GLY A 195 5.45 7.82 0.60
CA GLY A 195 6.05 9.04 1.12
C GLY A 195 6.61 9.93 0.02
N ILE A 196 7.28 9.36 -0.99
CA ILE A 196 7.79 10.12 -2.14
C ILE A 196 6.65 10.68 -2.98
N LEU A 197 5.65 9.86 -3.35
CA LEU A 197 4.48 10.30 -4.10
C LEU A 197 3.71 11.39 -3.34
N LEU A 198 3.52 11.23 -2.03
CA LEU A 198 2.80 12.18 -1.16
C LEU A 198 3.58 13.46 -0.90
N ARG A 199 4.91 13.40 -0.78
CA ARG A 199 5.76 14.58 -0.61
C ARG A 199 5.72 15.45 -1.86
N ARG A 200 5.75 14.83 -3.05
CA ARG A 200 5.52 15.53 -4.34
C ARG A 200 4.13 16.17 -4.39
N LEU A 201 3.11 15.45 -3.93
CA LEU A 201 1.73 15.96 -3.89
C LEU A 201 1.57 17.15 -2.92
N LYS A 202 2.23 17.10 -1.75
CA LYS A 202 2.25 18.20 -0.77
C LYS A 202 2.94 19.45 -1.34
N ARG A 203 4.07 19.28 -2.04
CA ARG A 203 4.77 20.41 -2.67
C ARG A 203 3.92 21.09 -3.73
N ASN A 204 3.31 20.30 -4.61
CA ASN A 204 2.35 20.80 -5.60
C ASN A 204 1.17 21.55 -4.92
N TYR A 205 0.72 21.10 -3.76
CA TYR A 205 -0.30 21.82 -3.00
C TYR A 205 0.17 23.17 -2.46
N GLU A 206 1.33 23.23 -1.82
CA GLU A 206 1.86 24.48 -1.28
C GLU A 206 2.09 25.51 -2.40
N GLU A 207 2.49 25.05 -3.58
CA GLU A 207 2.58 25.88 -4.79
C GLU A 207 1.18 26.40 -5.23
N LEU A 208 0.16 25.54 -5.29
CA LEU A 208 -1.23 25.96 -5.59
C LEU A 208 -1.75 27.00 -4.58
N LYS A 209 -1.49 26.79 -3.28
CA LYS A 209 -1.96 27.69 -2.22
C LYS A 209 -1.33 29.09 -2.31
N LYS A 210 -0.06 29.18 -2.74
CA LYS A 210 0.65 30.45 -2.90
C LYS A 210 0.14 31.27 -4.08
N MET A 211 -0.53 30.66 -5.05
CA MET A 211 -1.05 31.31 -6.26
C MET A 211 -2.51 31.76 -6.14
N GLU A 212 -3.25 31.35 -5.09
CA GLU A 212 -4.61 31.83 -4.80
C GLU A 212 -4.64 33.06 -3.87
N VAL A 213 -3.47 33.59 -3.47
CA VAL A 213 -3.29 34.86 -2.74
C VAL A 213 -2.88 35.94 -3.74
#